data_AF-A0A7Y8ICV6-F1
#
_entry.id   AF-A0A7Y8ICV6-F1
#
_cell.length_a   1.000
_cell.length_b   1.000
_cell.length_c   1.000
_cell.angle_alpha   90.00
_cell.angle_beta   90.00
_cell.angle_gamma   90.00
#
_symmetry.space_group_name_H-M   'P 1'
#
loop_
_entity.id
_entity.type
_entity.pdbx_description
1 polymer ?
#
loop_
_entity_poly.entity_id
_entity_poly.type
_entity_poly.pdbx_seq_one_letter_code
_entity_poly.pdbx_strand_id
1 'polypeptide(L)'
;MKTYIKTILLFLLTLAIGIGIGFQISEIIVKKQQEQWKEYFQPEGFVKFYEEIIKPDEKQKRLLKPLLLKYHEKISSLVTGGFKQMDSLKDSLRIELKPYLTKEQLHRFDEMMKEHKK
;
A
#
# COMPACT_ATOMS: atom_id res chain seq x y z
N MET A 1 12.90 16.95 -45.87
CA MET A 1 13.31 16.76 -44.46
C MET A 1 14.48 15.80 -44.40
N LYS A 2 15.61 16.21 -43.80
CA LYS A 2 16.83 15.39 -43.72
C LYS A 2 16.56 14.10 -42.92
N THR A 3 17.09 12.98 -43.40
CA THR A 3 16.79 11.60 -42.95
C THR A 3 16.92 11.40 -41.44
N TYR A 4 17.87 12.06 -40.79
CA TYR A 4 18.05 12.00 -39.34
C TYR A 4 16.86 12.49 -38.52
N ILE A 5 16.08 13.47 -39.02
CA ILE A 5 14.90 13.99 -38.32
C ILE A 5 13.81 12.90 -38.26
N LYS A 6 13.67 12.12 -39.33
CA LYS A 6 12.70 11.01 -39.39
C LYS A 6 13.09 9.89 -38.41
N THR A 7 14.39 9.59 -38.31
CA THR A 7 14.89 8.57 -37.38
C THR A 7 14.70 8.97 -35.92
N ILE A 8 14.98 10.22 -35.57
CA ILE A 8 14.75 10.75 -34.22
C ILE A 8 13.26 10.72 -33.87
N LEU A 9 12.39 11.11 -34.81
CA LEU A 9 10.95 11.07 -34.62
C LEU A 9 10.45 9.64 -34.38
N LEU A 10 10.98 8.67 -35.14
CA LEU A 10 10.66 7.25 -34.96
C LEU A 10 11.08 6.75 -33.58
N PHE A 11 12.27 7.12 -33.11
CA PHE A 11 12.77 6.78 -31.78
C PHE A 11 11.90 7.35 -30.67
N LEU A 12 11.52 8.63 -30.77
CA LEU A 12 10.62 9.27 -29.82
C LEU A 12 9.25 8.60 -29.80
N LEU A 13 8.73 8.19 -30.96
CA LEU A 13 7.46 7.49 -31.06
C LEU A 13 7.53 6.13 -30.34
N THR A 14 8.58 5.34 -30.58
CA THR A 14 8.78 4.05 -29.90
C THR A 14 8.98 4.20 -28.40
N LEU A 15 9.68 5.25 -27.97
CA LEU A 15 9.89 5.54 -26.55
C LEU A 15 8.58 5.95 -25.87
N ALA A 16 7.76 6.79 -26.52
CA ALA A 16 6.45 7.17 -26.02
C ALA A 16 5.52 5.97 -25.85
N ILE A 17 5.55 5.01 -26.79
CA ILE A 17 4.80 3.75 -26.69
C ILE A 17 5.29 2.92 -25.50
N GLY A 18 6.60 2.77 -25.34
CA GLY A 18 7.19 2.03 -24.21
C GLY A 18 6.83 2.63 -22.84
N ILE A 19 6.89 3.97 -22.72
CA ILE A 19 6.48 4.69 -21.51
C ILE A 19 5.00 4.50 -21.23
N GLY A 20 4.14 4.60 -22.25
CA GLY A 20 2.70 4.40 -22.11
C GLY A 20 2.33 3.02 -21.58
N ILE A 21 2.98 1.97 -22.10
CA ILE A 21 2.78 0.58 -21.64
C ILE A 21 3.31 0.40 -20.21
N GLY A 22 4.52 0.91 -19.92
CA GLY A 22 5.12 0.82 -18.59
C GLY A 22 4.30 1.53 -17.50
N PHE A 23 3.70 2.67 -17.83
CA PHE A 23 2.86 3.43 -16.90
C PHE A 23 1.56 2.69 -16.54
N GLN A 24 0.91 2.03 -17.50
CA GLN A 24 -0.32 1.26 -17.20
C GLN A 24 -0.07 0.02 -16.33
N ILE A 25 1.08 -0.64 -16.51
CA ILE A 25 1.42 -1.84 -15.74
C ILE A 25 1.62 -1.51 -14.25
N SER A 26 2.16 -0.34 -13.91
CA SER A 26 2.39 0.05 -12.52
C SER A 26 1.08 0.20 -11.74
N GLU A 27 0.05 0.81 -12.34
CA GLU A 27 -1.25 0.99 -11.70
C GLU A 27 -1.96 -0.34 -11.44
N ILE A 28 -1.87 -1.29 -12.37
CA ILE A 28 -2.50 -2.61 -12.24
C ILE A 28 -1.83 -3.41 -11.11
N ILE A 29 -0.49 -3.40 -11.04
CA ILE A 29 0.25 -4.12 -10.00
C ILE A 29 -0.02 -3.53 -8.62
N VAL A 30 -0.04 -2.19 -8.50
CA VAL A 30 -0.28 -1.52 -7.22
C VAL A 30 -1.71 -1.77 -6.73
N LYS A 31 -2.73 -1.67 -7.61
CA LYS A 31 -4.11 -1.97 -7.24
C LYS A 31 -4.30 -3.42 -6.80
N LYS A 32 -3.73 -4.37 -7.53
CA LYS A 32 -3.81 -5.80 -7.18
C LYS A 32 -3.13 -6.11 -5.85
N GLN A 33 -1.98 -5.51 -5.55
CA GLN A 33 -1.36 -5.64 -4.23
C GLN A 33 -2.26 -5.03 -3.15
N GLN A 34 -2.80 -3.82 -3.35
CA GLN A 34 -3.69 -3.21 -2.36
C GLN A 34 -4.94 -4.05 -2.09
N GLU A 35 -5.54 -4.65 -3.13
CA GLU A 35 -6.69 -5.55 -3.00
C GLU A 35 -6.33 -6.83 -2.25
N GLN A 36 -5.19 -7.46 -2.56
CA GLN A 36 -4.71 -8.64 -1.84
C GLN A 36 -4.43 -8.35 -0.35
N TRP A 37 -3.86 -7.18 -0.05
CA TRP A 37 -3.65 -6.75 1.32
C TRP A 37 -4.97 -6.47 2.03
N LYS A 38 -5.95 -5.84 1.36
CA LYS A 38 -7.30 -5.65 1.92
C LYS A 38 -8.00 -6.98 2.19
N GLU A 39 -7.89 -7.94 1.28
CA GLU A 39 -8.47 -9.28 1.44
C GLU A 39 -7.78 -10.03 2.59
N TYR A 40 -6.45 -9.98 2.71
CA TYR A 40 -5.71 -10.57 3.84
C TYR A 40 -6.06 -9.95 5.20
N PHE A 41 -6.32 -8.65 5.24
CA PHE A 41 -6.78 -7.99 6.46
C PHE A 41 -8.25 -8.29 6.80
N GLN A 42 -9.01 -8.90 5.90
CA GLN A 42 -10.34 -9.44 6.23
C GLN A 42 -10.23 -10.84 6.85
N PRO A 43 -11.14 -11.21 7.78
CA PRO A 43 -11.10 -12.49 8.47
C PRO A 43 -11.08 -13.69 7.53
N GLU A 44 -11.92 -13.65 6.48
CA GLU A 44 -12.05 -14.71 5.50
C GLU A 44 -10.83 -14.84 4.58
N GLY A 45 -10.25 -13.71 4.16
CA GLY A 45 -9.05 -13.73 3.31
C GLY A 45 -7.81 -14.17 4.08
N PHE A 46 -7.71 -13.84 5.37
CA PHE A 46 -6.69 -14.40 6.26
C PHE A 46 -6.81 -15.93 6.35
N VAL A 47 -8.01 -16.45 6.59
CA VAL A 47 -8.23 -17.91 6.65
C VAL A 47 -7.88 -18.57 5.30
N LYS A 48 -8.37 -18.02 4.20
CA LYS A 48 -8.12 -18.53 2.84
C LYS A 48 -6.63 -18.56 2.51
N PHE A 49 -5.88 -17.51 2.85
CA PHE A 49 -4.44 -17.46 2.65
C PHE A 49 -3.71 -18.64 3.33
N TYR A 50 -4.04 -18.92 4.59
CA TYR A 50 -3.44 -20.05 5.30
C TYR A 50 -3.95 -21.40 4.81
N GLU A 51 -5.21 -21.50 4.39
CA GLU A 51 -5.74 -22.72 3.78
C GLU A 51 -5.07 -23.06 2.43
N GLU A 52 -4.73 -22.05 1.61
CA GLU A 52 -4.00 -22.25 0.35
C GLU A 52 -2.58 -22.79 0.57
N ILE A 53 -1.93 -22.40 1.66
CA ILE A 53 -0.57 -22.83 2.02
C ILE A 53 -0.59 -24.21 2.69
N ILE A 54 -1.43 -24.38 3.71
CA ILE A 54 -1.46 -25.60 4.54
C ILE A 54 -2.17 -26.74 3.82
N LYS A 55 -3.10 -26.42 2.89
CA LYS A 55 -3.96 -27.36 2.16
C LYS A 55 -4.63 -28.40 3.09
N PRO A 56 -5.34 -27.95 4.14
CA PRO A 56 -5.97 -28.84 5.11
C PRO A 56 -7.15 -29.62 4.51
N ASP A 57 -7.39 -30.83 5.03
CA ASP A 57 -8.62 -31.57 4.74
C ASP A 57 -9.85 -30.93 5.43
N GLU A 58 -11.06 -31.40 5.10
CA GLU A 58 -12.30 -30.82 5.64
C GLU A 58 -12.43 -30.92 7.16
N LYS A 59 -11.82 -31.92 7.79
CA LYS A 59 -11.83 -32.08 9.25
C LYS A 59 -10.86 -31.08 9.88
N GLN A 60 -9.68 -30.92 9.29
CA GLN A 60 -8.67 -29.95 9.70
C GLN A 60 -9.15 -28.51 9.50
N LYS A 61 -9.83 -28.20 8.39
CA LYS A 61 -10.41 -26.86 8.13
C LYS A 61 -11.34 -26.42 9.27
N ARG A 62 -12.24 -27.29 9.72
CA ARG A 62 -13.17 -26.99 10.82
C ARG A 62 -12.45 -26.69 12.14
N LEU A 63 -11.29 -27.31 12.37
CA LEU A 63 -10.48 -27.10 13.57
C LEU A 63 -9.57 -25.86 13.45
N LEU A 64 -9.00 -25.63 12.27
CA LEU A 64 -8.06 -24.53 12.02
C LEU A 64 -8.75 -23.19 11.85
N LYS A 65 -9.94 -23.14 11.24
CA LYS A 65 -10.68 -21.89 11.03
C LYS A 65 -10.83 -21.03 12.29
N PRO A 66 -11.34 -21.54 13.45
CA PRO A 66 -11.44 -20.71 14.66
C PRO A 66 -10.07 -20.31 15.22
N LEU A 67 -9.04 -21.14 15.05
CA LEU A 67 -7.67 -20.80 15.46
C LEU A 67 -7.11 -19.64 14.64
N LEU A 68 -7.25 -19.71 13.32
CA LEU A 68 -6.78 -18.68 12.39
C LEU A 68 -7.52 -17.35 12.60
N LEU A 69 -8.85 -17.40 12.80
CA LEU A 69 -9.65 -16.20 13.11
C LEU A 69 -9.21 -15.53 14.43
N LYS A 70 -8.92 -16.32 15.47
CA LYS A 70 -8.41 -15.79 16.74
C LYS A 70 -7.07 -15.05 16.57
N TYR A 71 -6.19 -15.55 15.70
CA TYR A 71 -4.91 -14.88 15.44
C TYR A 71 -5.07 -13.68 14.50
N HIS A 72 -5.99 -13.73 13.54
CA HIS A 72 -6.37 -12.57 12.73
C HIS A 72 -6.80 -11.40 13.62
N GLU A 73 -7.68 -11.63 14.59
CA GLU A 73 -8.15 -10.58 15.51
C GLU A 73 -7.01 -9.96 16.33
N LYS A 74 -6.09 -10.79 16.82
CA LYS A 74 -4.89 -10.31 17.55
C LYS A 74 -3.98 -9.47 16.66
N ILE A 75 -3.72 -9.92 15.43
CA ILE A 75 -2.89 -9.18 14.48
C ILE A 75 -3.56 -7.87 14.08
N SER A 76 -4.87 -7.91 13.80
CA SER A 76 -5.67 -6.73 13.45
C SER A 76 -5.68 -5.69 14.56
N SER A 77 -5.83 -6.12 15.82
CA SER A 77 -5.78 -5.22 16.98
C SER A 77 -4.38 -4.63 17.21
N LEU A 78 -3.31 -5.41 17.01
CA LEU A 78 -1.93 -4.90 17.05
C LEU A 78 -1.67 -3.86 15.96
N VAL A 79 -2.10 -4.12 14.73
CA VAL A 79 -1.93 -3.20 13.60
C VAL A 79 -2.73 -1.92 13.82
N THR A 80 -4.01 -2.04 14.21
CA THR A 80 -4.87 -0.89 14.52
C THR A 80 -4.32 -0.06 15.69
N GLY A 81 -3.84 -0.72 16.74
CA GLY A 81 -3.18 -0.07 17.87
C GLY A 81 -1.87 0.61 17.47
N GLY A 82 -1.08 -0.03 16.62
CA GLY A 82 0.16 0.52 16.05
C GLY A 82 -0.08 1.79 15.22
N PHE A 83 -1.12 1.81 14.38
CA PHE A 83 -1.49 3.02 13.64
C PHE A 83 -1.86 4.19 14.57
N LYS A 84 -2.62 3.94 15.64
CA LYS A 84 -2.94 4.99 16.63
C LYS A 84 -1.70 5.52 17.36
N GLN A 85 -0.76 4.64 17.71
CA GLN A 85 0.51 5.04 18.31
C GLN A 85 1.35 5.85 17.33
N MET A 86 1.38 5.45 16.06
CA MET A 86 2.08 6.17 15.00
C MET A 86 1.52 7.59 14.81
N ASP A 87 0.19 7.75 14.83
CA ASP A 87 -0.45 9.07 14.76
C ASP A 87 -0.08 9.95 15.95
N SER A 88 -0.01 9.37 17.15
CA SER A 88 0.42 10.09 18.35
C SER A 88 1.87 10.56 18.24
N LEU A 89 2.77 9.69 17.76
CA LEU A 89 4.19 10.03 17.53
C LEU A 89 4.36 11.12 16.47
N LYS A 90 3.56 11.06 15.41
CA LYS A 90 3.48 12.06 14.35
C LYS A 90 3.05 13.43 14.88
N ASP A 91 2.04 13.47 15.75
CA ASP A 91 1.59 14.70 16.39
C ASP A 91 2.67 15.26 17.35
N SER A 92 3.37 14.40 18.11
CA SER A 92 4.53 14.80 18.92
C SER A 92 5.67 15.38 18.07
N LEU A 93 6.04 14.70 16.98
CA LEU A 93 7.06 15.15 16.04
C LEU A 93 6.72 16.53 15.46
N ARG A 94 5.45 16.77 15.13
CA ARG A 94 4.99 18.08 14.64
C ARG A 94 5.26 19.19 15.66
N ILE A 95 4.97 18.93 16.95
CA ILE A 95 5.17 19.90 18.03
C ILE A 95 6.67 20.20 18.18
N GLU A 96 7.49 19.16 18.17
CA GLU A 96 8.95 19.29 18.31
C GLU A 96 9.62 19.97 17.12
N LEU A 97 9.11 19.77 15.89
CA LEU A 97 9.63 20.43 14.69
C LEU A 97 9.19 21.89 14.54
N LYS A 98 8.04 22.27 15.13
CA LYS A 98 7.47 23.62 15.02
C LYS A 98 8.46 24.79 15.22
N PRO A 99 9.36 24.79 16.24
CA PRO A 99 10.31 25.90 16.42
C PRO A 99 11.43 25.96 15.37
N TYR A 100 11.66 24.87 14.62
CA TYR A 100 12.74 24.78 13.63
C TYR A 100 12.29 25.04 12.20
N LEU A 101 10.98 25.11 11.96
CA LEU A 101 10.41 25.26 10.62
C LEU A 101 9.88 26.67 10.37
N THR A 102 10.03 27.14 9.14
CA THR A 102 9.31 28.34 8.68
C THR A 102 7.82 28.05 8.57
N LYS A 103 6.99 29.10 8.55
CA LYS A 103 5.53 28.97 8.40
C LYS A 103 5.14 28.17 7.14
N GLU A 104 5.86 28.39 6.04
CA GLU A 104 5.63 27.69 4.77
C GLU A 104 6.03 26.21 4.85
N GLN A 105 7.13 25.88 5.52
CA GLN A 105 7.56 24.51 5.73
C GLN A 105 6.58 23.75 6.63
N LEU A 106 6.12 24.38 7.71
CA LEU A 106 5.12 23.80 8.60
C LEU A 106 3.78 23.59 7.89
N HIS A 107 3.38 24.52 7.01
CA HIS A 107 2.16 24.36 6.23
C HIS A 107 2.24 23.16 5.26
N ARG A 108 3.36 22.98 4.53
CA ARG A 108 3.56 21.79 3.68
C ARG A 108 3.56 20.49 4.47
N PHE A 109 4.16 20.50 5.66
CA PHE A 109 4.15 19.36 6.57
C PHE A 109 2.72 19.01 7.02
N ASP A 110 1.92 20.01 7.38
CA ASP A 110 0.53 19.83 7.82
C ASP A 110 -0.37 19.28 6.70
N GLU A 111 -0.19 19.74 5.47
CA GLU A 111 -0.95 19.22 4.32
C GLU A 111 -0.63 17.74 4.05
N MET A 112 0.66 17.37 4.04
CA MET A 112 1.07 15.96 3.93
C MET A 112 0.45 15.09 5.04
N MET A 113 0.42 15.60 6.28
CA MET A 113 -0.10 14.85 7.43
C MET A 113 -1.63 14.66 7.38
N LYS A 114 -2.37 15.58 6.74
CA LYS A 114 -3.82 15.46 6.53
C LYS A 114 -4.16 14.41 5.47
N GLU A 115 -3.37 14.30 4.39
CA GLU A 115 -3.60 13.30 3.33
C GLU A 115 -3.51 11.86 3.84
N HIS A 116 -2.68 11.62 4.87
CA HIS A 116 -2.53 10.30 5.49
C HIS A 116 -3.58 9.97 6.58
N LYS A 117 -4.45 10.94 6.98
CA LYS A 117 -5.52 10.74 7.97
C LYS A 117 -6.89 10.40 7.33
N LYS A 118 -7.00 10.36 6.00
CA LYS A 118 -8.19 9.92 5.24
C LYS A 118 -8.11 8.44 4.89
#